data_AF-A0ABD7Z9B5-F1
#
_entry.id   AF-A0ABD7Z9B5-F1
#
_cell.length_a   1.000
_cell.length_b   1.000
_cell.length_c   1.000
_cell.angle_alpha   90.00
_cell.angle_beta   90.00
_cell.angle_gamma   90.00
#
_symmetry.space_group_name_H-M   'P 1'
#
loop_
_entity.id
_entity.type
_entity.pdbx_description
1 polymer ?
#
loop_
_entity_poly.entity_id
_entity_poly.type
_entity_poly.pdbx_seq_one_letter_code
_entity_poly.pdbx_strand_id
1 'polypeptide(L)'
;MTTQFDRTINIFAKSLHVSDLLKKEKIENFVVFFINNLSSYDNLMRATVFLSAIAGFFEQSNLPLRIQVMQIPLSDNKSKVDFIAIRLLDSEYNRAVQKLEDAYNQNKRNAKRKK
;
A
#
# COMPACT_ATOMS: atom_id res chain seq x y z
N MET A 1 2.46 12.29 11.25
CA MET A 1 3.72 12.48 10.49
C MET A 1 3.78 11.41 9.41
N THR A 2 3.99 11.75 8.14
CA THR A 2 4.02 10.79 7.02
C THR A 2 5.44 10.27 6.81
N THR A 3 5.66 8.97 6.97
CA THR A 3 6.99 8.31 6.83
C THR A 3 7.42 8.21 5.36
N GLN A 4 8.71 7.97 5.08
CA GLN A 4 9.17 7.68 3.72
C GLN A 4 8.48 6.45 3.12
N PHE A 5 8.16 5.45 3.96
CA PHE A 5 7.43 4.28 3.52
C PHE A 5 6.03 4.65 3.02
N ASP A 6 5.30 5.46 3.79
CA ASP A 6 3.99 5.97 3.38
C ASP A 6 4.09 6.86 2.13
N ARG A 7 5.16 7.65 2.00
CA ARG A 7 5.41 8.47 0.80
C ARG A 7 5.62 7.61 -0.45
N THR A 8 6.39 6.55 -0.36
CA THR A 8 6.60 5.63 -1.49
C THR A 8 5.28 4.99 -1.94
N ILE A 9 4.47 4.49 -0.99
CA ILE A 9 3.14 3.95 -1.30
C ILE A 9 2.27 5.02 -1.97
N ASN A 10 2.26 6.25 -1.43
CA ASN A 10 1.50 7.36 -2.00
C ASN A 10 1.98 7.77 -3.41
N ILE A 11 3.27 7.63 -3.71
CA ILE A 11 3.78 7.86 -5.07
C ILE A 11 3.18 6.84 -6.03
N PHE A 12 3.21 5.54 -5.70
CA PHE A 12 2.56 4.52 -6.52
C PHE A 12 1.05 4.79 -6.67
N ALA A 13 0.37 5.14 -5.58
CA ALA A 13 -1.05 5.44 -5.59
C ALA A 13 -1.40 6.64 -6.48
N LYS A 14 -0.53 7.66 -6.56
CA LYS A 14 -0.71 8.80 -7.45
C LYS A 14 -0.47 8.43 -8.91
N SER A 15 0.65 7.76 -9.18
CA SER A 15 1.02 7.34 -10.54
C SER A 15 0.02 6.37 -11.17
N LEU A 16 -0.68 5.59 -10.34
CA LEU A 16 -1.65 4.59 -10.79
C LEU A 16 -3.10 5.04 -10.58
N HIS A 17 -3.32 6.31 -10.23
CA HIS A 17 -4.64 6.92 -10.06
C HIS A 17 -5.56 6.20 -9.04
N VAL A 18 -4.97 5.75 -7.93
CA VAL A 18 -5.65 5.08 -6.80
C VAL A 18 -5.63 5.94 -5.52
N SER A 19 -5.05 7.14 -5.56
CA SER A 19 -4.87 7.99 -4.35
C SER A 19 -6.17 8.29 -3.61
N ASP A 20 -7.24 8.61 -4.33
CA ASP A 20 -8.54 8.93 -3.73
C ASP A 20 -9.30 7.67 -3.25
N LEU A 21 -8.82 6.49 -3.65
CA LEU A 21 -9.36 5.19 -3.24
C LEU A 21 -8.59 4.60 -2.04
N LEU A 22 -7.34 5.03 -1.85
CA LEU A 22 -6.43 4.49 -0.86
C LEU A 22 -6.62 5.16 0.50
N LYS A 23 -6.95 4.36 1.51
CA LYS A 23 -7.04 4.78 2.90
C LYS A 23 -6.13 3.93 3.77
N LYS A 24 -5.30 4.56 4.59
CA LYS A 24 -4.50 3.89 5.61
C LYS A 24 -5.19 4.00 6.97
N GLU A 25 -5.32 2.88 7.66
CA GLU A 25 -5.84 2.83 9.02
C GLU A 25 -4.95 1.94 9.90
N LYS A 26 -5.02 2.18 11.22
CA LYS A 26 -4.44 1.29 12.22
C LYS A 26 -5.59 0.55 12.90
N ILE A 27 -5.57 -0.78 12.84
CA ILE A 27 -6.60 -1.65 13.40
C ILE A 27 -5.89 -2.69 14.26
N GLU A 28 -6.09 -2.62 15.58
CA GLU A 28 -5.41 -3.49 16.55
C GLU A 28 -3.87 -3.47 16.33
N ASN A 29 -3.30 -4.64 16.02
CA ASN A 29 -1.87 -4.85 15.77
C ASN A 29 -1.51 -4.76 14.29
N PHE A 30 -2.40 -4.23 13.45
CA PHE A 30 -2.20 -4.10 12.01
C PHE A 30 -2.22 -2.65 11.54
N VAL A 31 -1.32 -2.36 10.62
CA VAL A 31 -1.45 -1.24 9.68
C VAL A 31 -2.09 -1.76 8.42
N VAL A 32 -3.25 -1.21 8.06
CA VAL A 32 -4.08 -1.66 6.94
C VAL A 32 -4.16 -0.58 5.88
N PHE A 33 -3.89 -0.96 4.64
CA PHE A 33 -4.13 -0.12 3.47
C PHE A 33 -5.37 -0.65 2.75
N PHE A 34 -6.46 0.10 2.85
CA PHE A 34 -7.71 -0.16 2.14
C PHE A 34 -7.68 0.52 0.78
N ILE A 35 -8.06 -0.21 -0.25
CA ILE A 35 -8.40 0.32 -1.57
C ILE A 35 -9.91 0.17 -1.72
N ASN A 36 -10.63 1.30 -1.65
CA ASN A 36 -12.09 1.34 -1.58
C ASN A 36 -12.72 1.67 -2.95
N ASN A 37 -14.06 1.67 -2.98
CA ASN A 37 -14.87 2.05 -4.14
C ASN A 37 -14.53 1.23 -5.40
N LEU A 38 -14.34 -0.07 -5.24
CA LEU A 38 -13.93 -0.98 -6.31
C LEU A 38 -15.09 -1.60 -7.10
N SER A 39 -16.29 -1.07 -6.93
CA SER A 39 -17.49 -1.53 -7.61
C SER A 39 -17.52 -1.17 -9.11
N SER A 40 -16.67 -0.23 -9.56
CA SER A 40 -16.48 0.11 -10.98
C SER A 40 -15.30 -0.67 -11.58
N TYR A 41 -15.42 -1.07 -12.84
CA TYR A 41 -14.37 -1.79 -13.56
C TYR A 41 -13.06 -1.00 -13.63
N ASP A 42 -13.13 0.31 -13.90
CA ASP A 42 -11.95 1.18 -13.99
C ASP A 42 -11.19 1.26 -12.66
N ASN A 43 -11.91 1.45 -11.54
CA ASN A 43 -11.27 1.46 -10.22
C ASN A 43 -10.66 0.09 -9.89
N LEU A 44 -11.35 -1.00 -10.21
CA LEU A 44 -10.84 -2.35 -9.99
C LEU A 44 -9.56 -2.62 -10.82
N MET A 45 -9.53 -2.18 -12.07
CA MET A 45 -8.33 -2.32 -12.93
C MET A 45 -7.16 -1.52 -12.39
N ARG A 46 -7.37 -0.26 -12.01
CA ARG A 46 -6.33 0.58 -11.41
C ARG A 46 -5.82 0.00 -10.09
N ALA A 47 -6.73 -0.49 -9.24
CA ALA A 47 -6.38 -1.18 -8.00
C ALA A 47 -5.53 -2.44 -8.24
N THR A 48 -5.86 -3.22 -9.28
CA THR A 48 -5.10 -4.41 -9.66
C THR A 48 -3.68 -4.04 -10.10
N VAL A 49 -3.51 -3.03 -10.95
CA VAL A 49 -2.18 -2.55 -11.37
C VAL A 49 -1.39 -2.00 -10.18
N PHE A 50 -2.07 -1.26 -9.29
CA PHE A 50 -1.47 -0.80 -8.04
C PHE A 50 -0.97 -1.97 -7.19
N LEU A 51 -1.80 -2.99 -6.94
CA LEU A 51 -1.43 -4.19 -6.20
C LEU A 51 -0.18 -4.88 -6.78
N SER A 52 -0.05 -4.97 -8.11
CA SER A 52 1.16 -5.51 -8.74
C SER A 52 2.40 -4.67 -8.44
N ALA A 53 2.30 -3.33 -8.47
CA ALA A 53 3.43 -2.45 -8.17
C ALA A 53 3.87 -2.52 -6.70
N ILE A 54 2.93 -2.48 -5.76
CA ILE A 54 3.23 -2.62 -4.33
C ILE A 54 3.70 -4.02 -3.96
N ALA A 55 3.29 -5.08 -4.67
CA ALA A 55 3.83 -6.43 -4.46
C ALA A 55 5.36 -6.46 -4.63
N GLY A 56 5.88 -5.87 -5.71
CA GLY A 56 7.33 -5.77 -5.94
C GLY A 56 8.04 -4.93 -4.88
N PHE A 57 7.43 -3.81 -4.44
CA PHE A 57 7.99 -3.00 -3.36
C PHE A 57 8.02 -3.74 -2.01
N PHE A 58 6.99 -4.53 -1.72
CA PHE A 58 6.89 -5.31 -0.48
C PHE A 58 7.92 -6.44 -0.48
N GLU A 59 8.08 -7.12 -1.61
CA GLU A 59 9.12 -8.14 -1.79
C GLU A 59 10.52 -7.58 -1.56
N GLN A 60 10.87 -6.44 -2.18
CA GLN A 60 12.14 -5.74 -1.95
C GLN A 60 12.34 -5.30 -0.50
N SER A 61 11.25 -5.03 0.21
CA SER A 61 11.24 -4.63 1.62
C SER A 61 11.22 -5.83 2.56
N ASN A 62 11.20 -7.06 2.05
CA ASN A 62 11.02 -8.30 2.82
C ASN A 62 9.76 -8.24 3.72
N LEU A 63 8.66 -7.80 3.12
CA LEU A 63 7.34 -7.70 3.73
C LEU A 63 6.39 -8.74 3.14
N PRO A 64 5.52 -9.35 3.96
CA PRO A 64 4.49 -10.25 3.46
C PRO A 64 3.38 -9.45 2.77
N LEU A 65 2.83 -10.03 1.70
CA LEU A 65 1.64 -9.50 1.02
C LEU A 65 0.39 -10.22 1.54
N ARG A 66 -0.22 -9.69 2.61
CA ARG A 66 -1.48 -10.23 3.15
C ARG A 66 -2.66 -9.43 2.62
N ILE A 67 -3.39 -10.02 1.66
CA ILE A 67 -4.54 -9.39 1.00
C ILE A 67 -5.83 -10.02 1.52
N GLN A 68 -6.80 -9.18 1.87
CA GLN A 68 -8.19 -9.58 2.05
C GLN A 68 -9.05 -8.83 1.04
N VAL A 69 -9.96 -9.54 0.38
CA VAL A 69 -10.93 -8.97 -0.55
C VAL A 69 -12.31 -9.06 0.08
N MET A 70 -13.03 -7.94 0.15
CA MET A 70 -14.43 -7.92 0.53
C MET A 70 -15.30 -7.87 -0.72
N GLN A 71 -16.35 -8.66 -0.74
CA GLN A 71 -17.29 -8.74 -1.86
C GLN A 71 -18.71 -8.40 -1.41
N ILE A 72 -19.42 -7.67 -2.26
CA ILE A 72 -20.85 -7.42 -2.13
C ILE A 72 -21.59 -8.44 -3.00
N PRO A 73 -22.50 -9.25 -2.42
CA PRO A 73 -23.32 -10.17 -3.20
C PRO A 73 -24.28 -9.40 -4.11
N LEU A 74 -24.55 -9.96 -5.29
CA LEU A 74 -25.53 -9.49 -6.27
C LEU A 74 -26.54 -10.59 -6.59
N SER A 75 -27.58 -10.26 -7.35
CA SER A 75 -28.49 -11.27 -7.92
C SER A 75 -27.74 -12.25 -8.82
N ASP A 76 -28.35 -13.41 -9.06
CA ASP A 76 -27.88 -14.42 -10.00
C ASP A 76 -26.48 -14.99 -9.67
N ASN A 77 -26.19 -15.19 -8.38
CA ASN A 77 -24.91 -15.70 -7.87
C ASN A 77 -23.67 -14.89 -8.32
N LYS A 78 -23.85 -13.59 -8.60
CA LYS A 78 -22.75 -12.68 -8.92
C LYS A 78 -22.27 -11.96 -7.67
N SER A 79 -21.07 -11.41 -7.72
CA SER A 79 -20.56 -10.49 -6.71
C SER A 79 -19.74 -9.36 -7.34
N LYS A 80 -19.60 -8.26 -6.61
CA LYS A 80 -18.69 -7.17 -6.93
C LYS A 80 -17.68 -6.99 -5.79
N VAL A 81 -16.48 -6.56 -6.11
CA VAL A 81 -15.49 -6.21 -5.09
C VAL A 81 -15.91 -4.88 -4.45
N ASP A 82 -16.01 -4.88 -3.12
CA ASP A 82 -16.26 -3.67 -2.33
C ASP A 82 -14.95 -2.90 -2.13
N PHE A 83 -14.02 -3.57 -1.45
CA PHE A 83 -12.69 -3.08 -1.14
C PHE A 83 -11.67 -4.22 -1.10
N ILE A 84 -10.41 -3.83 -1.20
CA ILE A 84 -9.24 -4.68 -0.96
C ILE A 84 -8.46 -4.12 0.22
N ALA A 85 -8.09 -4.96 1.17
CA ALA A 85 -7.28 -4.60 2.33
C ALA A 85 -5.92 -5.30 2.29
N ILE A 86 -4.84 -4.53 2.38
CA ILE A 86 -3.48 -5.03 2.52
C ILE A 86 -3.05 -4.85 3.98
N ARG A 87 -2.62 -5.93 4.64
CA ARG A 87 -2.34 -5.94 6.08
C ARG A 87 -0.88 -6.19 6.39
N LEU A 88 -0.30 -5.29 7.17
CA LEU A 88 1.02 -5.47 7.79
C LEU A 88 0.84 -5.49 9.30
N LEU A 89 1.56 -6.38 9.99
CA LEU A 89 1.69 -6.27 11.44
C LEU A 89 2.39 -4.94 11.77
N ASP A 90 2.05 -4.34 12.90
CA ASP A 90 2.69 -3.12 13.39
C ASP A 90 4.22 -3.27 13.41
N SER A 91 4.73 -4.42 13.84
CA SER A 91 6.17 -4.72 13.87
C SER A 91 6.80 -4.75 12.47
N GLU A 92 6.10 -5.30 11.47
CA GLU A 92 6.56 -5.36 10.08
C GLU A 92 6.57 -3.97 9.45
N TYR A 93 5.49 -3.21 9.64
CA TYR A 93 5.38 -1.83 9.19
C TYR A 93 6.49 -0.97 9.79
N ASN A 94 6.67 -1.01 11.12
CA ASN A 94 7.67 -0.22 11.81
C ASN A 94 9.09 -0.58 11.38
N ARG A 95 9.38 -1.87 11.19
CA ARG A 95 10.67 -2.33 10.67
C ARG A 95 10.94 -1.80 9.27
N ALA A 96 9.94 -1.83 8.38
CA ALA A 96 10.09 -1.31 7.02
C ALA A 96 10.27 0.20 6.99
N VAL A 97 9.53 0.93 7.83
CA VAL A 97 9.70 2.38 8.03
C VAL A 97 11.13 2.69 8.46
N GLN A 98 11.62 2.06 9.52
CA GLN A 98 12.98 2.29 10.04
C GLN A 98 14.03 2.04 8.96
N LYS A 99 13.97 0.87 8.28
CA LYS A 99 14.92 0.50 7.24
C LYS A 99 14.96 1.53 6.10
N LEU A 100 13.80 2.03 5.67
CA LEU A 100 13.73 2.98 4.56
C LEU A 100 14.17 4.39 4.98
N GLU A 101 13.81 4.83 6.18
CA GLU A 101 14.28 6.11 6.74
C GLU A 101 15.80 6.12 6.91
N ASP A 102 16.37 5.02 7.42
CA ASP A 102 17.82 4.88 7.58
C ASP A 102 18.54 4.96 6.24
N ALA A 103 18.07 4.21 5.23
CA ALA A 103 18.62 4.25 3.89
C ALA A 103 18.53 5.66 3.27
N TYR A 104 17.39 6.34 3.44
CA TYR A 104 17.20 7.72 2.96
C TYR A 104 18.17 8.70 3.64
N ASN A 105 18.31 8.61 4.96
CA ASN A 105 19.20 9.47 5.74
C ASN A 105 20.68 9.23 5.40
N GLN A 106 21.08 7.97 5.18
CA GLN A 106 22.43 7.62 4.75
C GLN A 106 22.74 8.21 3.37
N ASN A 107 21.84 8.06 2.41
CA ASN A 107 21.97 8.63 1.07
C ASN A 107 22.06 10.17 1.11
N LYS A 108 21.24 10.82 1.94
CA LYS A 108 21.28 12.27 2.13
C LYS A 108 22.61 12.74 2.72
N ARG A 109 23.17 12.03 3.70
CA ARG A 109 24.50 12.33 4.27
C ARG A 109 25.60 12.17 3.23
N ASN A 110 25.57 11.10 2.44
CA ASN A 110 26.55 10.85 1.38
C ASN A 110 26.49 11.91 0.28
N ALA A 111 25.30 12.35 -0.13
CA ALA A 111 25.13 13.43 -1.10
C ALA A 111 25.69 14.77 -0.61
N LYS A 112 25.56 15.07 0.69
CA LYS A 112 26.14 16.28 1.30
C LYS A 112 27.67 16.24 1.41
N ARG A 113 28.27 15.05 1.54
CA ARG A 113 29.74 14.88 1.59
C ARG A 113 30.42 14.94 0.22
N LYS A 114 29.63 14.79 -0.86
CA LYS A 114 30.10 14.86 -2.26
C LYS A 114 29.91 16.24 -2.89
N LYS A 115 29.34 17.19 -2.16
CA LYS A 115 29.26 18.62 -2.51
C LYS A 115 30.33 19.35 -1.73
#